data_AF-A0A966NFQ7-F1
#
_entry.id   AF-A0A966NFQ7-F1
#
_cell.length_a   1.000
_cell.length_b   1.000
_cell.length_c   1.000
_cell.angle_alpha   90.00
_cell.angle_beta   90.00
_cell.angle_gamma   90.00
#
_symmetry.space_group_name_H-M   'P 1'
#
loop_
_entity.id
_entity.type
_entity.pdbx_description
1 polymer ?
#
loop_
_entity_poly.entity_id
_entity_poly.type
_entity_poly.pdbx_seq_one_letter_code
_entity_poly.pdbx_strand_id
1 'polypeptide(L)' 'MTKNAYEIRLAILQMAHNDEAMRFQERLNSAREYTVNGVPQNHSPELVDRLFPKTEDVIRRAAELYSFVEDKKV' A
#
# COMPACT_ATOMS: atom_id res chain seq x y z
N MET A 1 22.68 21.49 3.43
CA MET A 1 21.25 21.54 3.07
C MET A 1 20.56 20.32 3.67
N THR A 2 19.99 20.47 4.86
CA THR A 2 19.08 19.48 5.44
C THR A 2 17.82 19.49 4.57
N LYS A 3 17.62 18.49 3.70
CA LYS A 3 16.25 18.17 3.24
C LYS A 3 15.40 18.13 4.50
N ASN A 4 14.37 18.95 4.56
CA ASN A 4 13.65 19.20 5.79
C ASN A 4 13.14 17.85 6.32
N ALA A 5 13.34 17.54 7.61
CA ALA A 5 12.89 16.26 8.17
C ALA A 5 11.42 15.97 7.85
N TYR A 6 10.60 17.02 7.72
CA TYR A 6 9.22 16.93 7.25
C TYR A 6 9.08 16.45 5.79
N GLU A 7 9.93 16.89 4.87
CA GLU A 7 9.91 16.44 3.47
C GLU A 7 10.29 14.97 3.35
N ILE A 8 11.28 14.52 4.13
CA ILE A 8 11.67 13.11 4.18
C ILE A 8 10.51 12.27 4.73
N ARG A 9 9.88 12.74 5.80
CA ARG A 9 8.72 12.07 6.40
C ARG A 9 7.55 11.95 5.43
N LEU A 10 7.27 13.03 4.70
CA LEU A 10 6.21 13.06 3.70
C LEU A 10 6.52 12.11 2.54
N ALA A 11 7.77 12.09 2.05
CA ALA A 11 8.19 11.18 0.99
C ALA A 11 8.04 9.71 1.41
N ILE A 12 8.40 9.37 2.66
CA ILE A 12 8.24 8.03 3.21
C ILE A 12 6.76 7.63 3.29
N LEU A 13 5.90 8.55 3.74
CA LEU A 13 4.46 8.29 3.80
C LEU A 13 3.87 8.06 2.40
N GLN A 14 4.30 8.84 1.40
CA GLN A 14 3.91 8.65 0.01
C GLN A 14 4.37 7.29 -0.54
N MET A 15 5.60 6.87 -0.23
CA MET A 15 6.11 5.55 -0.60
C MET A 15 5.29 4.43 0.04
N ALA A 16 5.01 4.52 1.34
CA ALA A 16 4.18 3.54 2.04
C ALA A 16 2.77 3.42 1.47
N HIS A 17 2.15 4.55 1.12
CA HIS A 17 0.83 4.57 0.50
C HIS A 17 0.84 3.87 -0.87
N ASN A 18 1.84 4.16 -1.71
CA ASN A 18 1.97 3.53 -3.02
C ASN A 18 2.21 2.02 -2.92
N ASP A 19 3.04 1.57 -1.96
CA ASP A 19 3.29 0.16 -1.70
C ASP A 19 1.99 -0.58 -1.33
N GLU A 20 1.21 -0.05 -0.40
CA GLU A 20 -0.06 -0.67 0.01
C GLU A 20 -1.11 -0.61 -1.11
N ALA A 21 -1.13 0.44 -1.92
CA ALA A 21 -1.99 0.52 -3.10
C ALA A 21 -1.62 -0.57 -4.14
N MET A 22 -0.33 -0.83 -4.38
CA MET A 22 0.12 -1.91 -5.26
C MET A 22 -0.30 -3.28 -4.70
N ARG A 23 -0.07 -3.53 -3.41
CA ARG A 23 -0.48 -4.78 -2.74
C ARG A 23 -1.99 -4.99 -2.81
N PHE A 24 -2.77 -3.93 -2.66
CA PHE A 24 -4.22 -3.98 -2.83
C PHE A 24 -4.61 -4.40 -4.25
N GLN A 25 -4.02 -3.78 -5.28
CA GLN A 25 -4.28 -4.17 -6.67
C GLN A 25 -3.88 -5.61 -6.96
N GLU A 26 -2.75 -6.08 -6.44
CA GLU A 26 -2.32 -7.48 -6.58
C GLU A 26 -3.33 -8.44 -5.93
N ARG A 27 -3.81 -8.13 -4.72
CA ARG A 27 -4.81 -8.94 -4.03
C ARG A 27 -6.14 -8.96 -4.78
N LEU A 28 -6.59 -7.81 -5.29
CA LEU A 28 -7.79 -7.74 -6.14
C LEU A 28 -7.63 -8.59 -7.39
N ASN A 29 -6.55 -8.41 -8.14
CA ASN A 29 -6.28 -9.18 -9.35
C ASN A 29 -6.23 -10.69 -9.07
N SER A 30 -5.68 -11.09 -7.92
CA SER A 30 -5.62 -12.49 -7.50
C SER A 30 -6.99 -13.06 -7.11
N ALA A 31 -7.89 -12.21 -6.61
CA ALA A 31 -9.26 -12.56 -6.27
C ALA A 31 -10.23 -12.40 -7.46
N ARG A 32 -9.72 -12.28 -8.69
CA ARG A 32 -10.56 -12.05 -9.88
C ARG A 32 -11.24 -13.34 -10.30
N GLU A 33 -12.56 -13.32 -10.25
CA GLU A 33 -13.40 -14.41 -10.69
C GLU A 33 -13.85 -14.20 -12.14
N TYR A 34 -14.14 -15.31 -12.81
CA TYR A 34 -14.58 -15.32 -14.20
C TYR A 34 -15.91 -16.07 -14.29
N THR A 35 -16.80 -15.57 -15.15
CA THR A 35 -18.03 -16.27 -15.53
C THR A 35 -17.71 -17.60 -16.23
N VAL A 36 -18.72 -18.46 -16.40
CA VAL A 36 -18.64 -19.70 -17.19
C VAL A 36 -18.14 -19.46 -18.63
N ASN A 37 -18.35 -18.25 -19.17
CA ASN A 37 -17.92 -17.86 -20.51
C ASN A 37 -16.51 -17.22 -20.53
N GLY A 38 -15.78 -17.23 -19.41
CA GLY A 38 -14.44 -16.64 -19.30
C GLY A 38 -14.43 -15.11 -19.23
N VAL A 39 -15.59 -14.47 -19.05
CA VAL A 39 -15.67 -13.00 -18.88
C VAL A 39 -15.33 -12.63 -17.44
N PRO A 40 -14.45 -11.65 -17.17
CA PRO A 40 -14.14 -11.20 -15.81
C PRO A 40 -15.41 -10.71 -15.11
N GLN A 41 -15.63 -11.16 -13.88
CA GLN A 41 -16.67 -10.61 -13.02
C GLN A 41 -16.12 -9.47 -12.17
N ASN A 42 -16.98 -8.49 -11.90
CA ASN A 42 -16.66 -7.44 -10.95
C ASN A 42 -16.55 -8.03 -9.54
N HIS A 43 -15.59 -7.53 -8.76
CA HIS A 43 -15.50 -7.87 -7.34
C HIS A 43 -16.74 -7.37 -6.60
N SER A 44 -17.17 -8.12 -5.59
CA SER A 44 -18.23 -7.66 -4.69
C SER A 44 -17.72 -6.46 -3.85
N PRO A 45 -18.60 -5.50 -3.48
CA PRO A 45 -18.22 -4.39 -2.61
C PRO A 45 -17.58 -4.86 -1.30
N GLU A 46 -18.08 -5.95 -0.72
CA GLU A 46 -17.58 -6.51 0.54
C GLU A 46 -16.15 -7.04 0.40
N LEU A 47 -15.81 -7.62 -0.76
CA LEU A 47 -14.45 -8.06 -1.06
C LEU A 47 -13.51 -6.87 -1.21
N VAL A 48 -13.94 -5.81 -1.89
CA VAL A 48 -13.16 -4.58 -2.06
C VAL A 48 -12.89 -3.95 -0.70
N ASP A 49 -13.92 -3.78 0.14
CA ASP A 49 -13.80 -3.18 1.47
C ASP A 49 -12.88 -4.00 2.40
N ARG A 50 -12.94 -5.33 2.30
CA ARG A 50 -12.07 -6.21 3.09
C ARG A 50 -10.60 -6.12 2.66
N LEU A 51 -10.35 -5.90 1.38
CA LEU A 51 -8.99 -5.86 0.82
C LEU A 51 -8.38 -4.46 0.84
N PHE A 52 -9.21 -3.41 0.90
CA PHE A 52 -8.76 -2.04 0.91
C PHE A 52 -7.82 -1.78 2.09
N PRO A 53 -6.64 -1.18 1.84
CA PRO A 53 -5.66 -0.97 2.90
C PRO A 53 -6.20 0.02 3.92
N LYS A 54 -6.08 -0.32 5.20
CA LYS A 54 -6.48 0.61 6.26
C LYS A 54 -5.37 1.61 6.50
N THR A 55 -5.71 2.73 7.14
CA THR A 55 -4.72 3.76 7.50
C THR A 55 -3.58 3.16 8.35
N GLU A 56 -3.90 2.21 9.23
CA GLU A 56 -2.93 1.51 10.06
C GLU A 56 -1.90 0.70 9.24
N ASP A 57 -2.31 0.15 8.09
CA ASP A 57 -1.40 -0.59 7.20
C ASP A 57 -0.35 0.35 6.58
N VAL A 58 -0.78 1.52 6.13
CA VAL A 58 0.10 2.56 5.58
C VAL A 58 1.06 3.08 6.67
N ILE A 59 0.57 3.33 7.89
CA ILE A 59 1.41 3.79 9.00
C ILE A 59 2.46 2.74 9.36
N ARG A 60 2.06 1.47 9.45
CA ARG A 60 2.98 0.35 9.73
C ARG A 60 4.05 0.23 8.65
N ARG A 61 3.67 0.32 7.38
CA ARG A 61 4.61 0.31 6.25
C ARG A 61 5.55 1.52 6.28
N ALA A 62 5.04 2.71 6.62
CA ALA A 62 5.86 3.90 6.78
C ALA A 62 6.89 3.72 7.91
N ALA A 63 6.49 3.16 9.05
CA ALA A 63 7.38 2.87 10.18
C ALA A 63 8.51 1.91 9.79
N GLU A 64 8.22 0.86 9.01
CA GLU A 64 9.25 -0.02 8.43
C GLU A 64 10.22 0.77 7.54
N LEU A 65 9.70 1.66 6.68
CA LEU A 65 10.55 2.47 5.80
C LEU A 65 11.41 3.49 6.57
N TYR A 66 10.91 4.02 7.70
CA TYR A 66 11.66 4.92 8.57
C TYR A 66 12.87 4.25 9.20
N SER A 67 12.77 2.99 9.64
CA SER A 67 13.89 2.32 10.30
C SER A 67 15.13 2.25 9.40
N PHE A 68 14.94 2.05 8.08
CA PHE A 68 16.04 2.06 7.11
C PHE A 68 16.73 3.41 6.92
N VAL A 69 16.04 4.51 7.25
CA VAL A 69 16.57 5.88 7.14
C VAL A 69 17.24 6.31 8.44
N GLU A 70 16.70 5.91 9.59
CA GLU A 70 17.27 6.25 10.90
C GLU A 70 18.51 5.42 11.25
N ASP A 71 18.56 4.15 10.84
CA ASP A 71 19.73 3.27 11.05
C ASP A 71 20.96 3.67 10.22
N LYS A 72 20.85 4.66 9.31
CA LYS A 72 21.97 5.21 8.54
C LYS A 72 22.70 6.38 9.22
N LYS A 73 22.47 6.62 10.51
CA LYS A 73 23.33 7.51 11.31
C LYS A 73 24.67 6.80 11.63
N VAL A 74 25.57 6.77 10.65
CA VAL A 74 27.01 6.54 10.84
C VAL A 74 27.70 7.90 10.93
#